data_AF-A0A7R8ZVB1-F1
#
_entry.id   AF-A0A7R8ZVB1-F1
#
_cell.length_a   1.000
_cell.length_b   1.000
_cell.length_c   1.000
_cell.angle_alpha   90.00
_cell.angle_beta   90.00
_cell.angle_gamma   90.00
#
_symmetry.space_group_name_H-M   'P 1'
#
loop_
_entity.id
_entity.type
_entity.pdbx_description
1 polymer ?
#
loop_
_entity_poly.entity_id
_entity_poly.type
_entity_poly.pdbx_seq_one_letter_code
_entity_poly.pdbx_strand_id
1 'polypeptide(L)'
;MIYEFQGLKPVIHESAFVHPQANVTGNVFIGKDCYIGPGAVLRGDWGTTVLLKEGAHVGHGAIVHGATLGKNCLIGMNAVLMDDAVI
;
A
#
# COMPACT_ATOMS: atom_id res chain seq x y z
N MET A 1 -1.36 -2.23 -11.48
CA MET A 1 -1.19 -0.87 -12.04
C MET A 1 -0.56 0.03 -11.00
N ILE A 2 0.58 0.65 -11.34
CA ILE A 2 1.22 1.71 -10.55
C ILE A 2 0.89 3.01 -11.27
N TYR A 3 0.26 3.96 -10.58
CA TYR A 3 -0.28 5.18 -11.18
C TYR A 3 0.17 6.44 -10.42
N GLU A 4 0.65 7.42 -11.17
CA GLU A 4 1.04 8.72 -10.65
C GLU A 4 -0.19 9.64 -10.57
N PHE A 5 -0.41 10.27 -9.42
CA PHE A 5 -1.55 11.17 -9.19
C PHE A 5 -1.06 12.52 -8.69
N GLN A 6 -1.43 13.60 -9.37
CA GLN A 6 -1.03 14.98 -9.02
C GLN A 6 0.50 15.17 -8.84
N GLY A 7 1.32 14.49 -9.65
CA GLY A 7 2.78 14.55 -9.55
C GLY A 7 3.38 13.68 -8.44
N LEU A 8 2.56 12.94 -7.69
CA LEU A 8 3.00 12.01 -6.65
C LEU A 8 3.02 10.61 -7.23
N LYS A 9 4.23 10.06 -7.32
CA LYS A 9 4.51 8.73 -7.84
C LYS A 9 4.78 7.77 -6.68
N PRO A 10 4.19 6.56 -6.69
CA PRO A 10 4.51 5.54 -5.70
C PRO A 10 6.01 5.21 -5.67
N VAL A 11 6.56 5.13 -4.47
CA VAL A 11 7.95 4.75 -4.20
C VAL A 11 7.95 3.33 -3.66
N ILE A 12 8.60 2.41 -4.37
CA ILE A 12 8.57 0.98 -4.09
C ILE A 12 10.00 0.50 -3.93
N HIS A 13 10.31 -0.11 -2.78
CA HIS A 13 11.61 -0.74 -2.56
C HIS A 13 11.82 -1.91 -3.53
N GLU A 14 13.05 -2.11 -4.02
CA GLU A 14 13.37 -3.13 -5.04
C GLU A 14 13.06 -4.57 -4.61
N SER A 15 13.09 -4.84 -3.30
CA SER A 15 12.76 -6.17 -2.75
C SER A 15 11.27 -6.38 -2.45
N ALA A 16 10.45 -5.34 -2.54
CA ALA A 16 9.02 -5.47 -2.34
C ALA A 16 8.37 -6.15 -3.55
N PHE A 17 7.36 -6.96 -3.30
CA PHE A 17 6.57 -7.59 -4.35
C PHE A 17 5.20 -6.93 -4.44
N VAL A 18 4.91 -6.34 -5.60
CA VAL A 18 3.58 -5.82 -5.94
C VAL A 18 2.99 -6.69 -7.03
N HIS A 19 1.90 -7.38 -6.72
CA HIS A 19 1.25 -8.24 -7.70
C HIS A 19 0.77 -7.41 -8.92
N PRO A 20 0.89 -7.90 -10.17
CA PRO A 20 0.48 -7.14 -11.36
C PRO A 20 -0.98 -6.65 -11.36
N GLN A 21 -1.86 -7.39 -10.67
CA GLN A 21 -3.28 -7.07 -10.51
C GLN A 21 -3.60 -6.14 -9.33
N ALA A 22 -2.62 -5.71 -8.53
CA ALA A 22 -2.83 -4.70 -7.49
C ALA A 22 -2.90 -3.29 -8.10
N ASN A 23 -3.59 -2.36 -7.44
CA ASN A 23 -3.58 -0.94 -7.78
C ASN A 23 -2.81 -0.16 -6.72
N VAL A 24 -1.82 0.65 -7.14
CA VAL A 24 -1.04 1.52 -6.25
C VAL A 24 -1.03 2.92 -6.86
N THR A 25 -1.64 3.89 -6.18
CA THR A 25 -1.90 5.23 -6.71
C THR A 25 -1.43 6.33 -5.78
N GLY A 26 -0.70 7.30 -6.32
CA GLY A 26 -0.34 8.55 -5.63
C GLY A 26 0.81 8.41 -4.63
N ASN A 27 0.67 9.09 -3.49
CA ASN A 27 1.64 9.19 -2.41
C ASN A 27 1.71 7.90 -1.56
N VAL A 28 2.28 6.87 -2.16
CA VAL A 28 2.42 5.55 -1.53
C VAL A 28 3.90 5.19 -1.39
N PHE A 29 4.30 4.81 -0.18
CA PHE A 29 5.64 4.33 0.14
C PHE A 29 5.58 2.87 0.56
N ILE A 30 6.20 1.99 -0.24
CA ILE A 30 6.27 0.55 0.02
C ILE A 30 7.69 0.20 0.44
N GLY A 31 7.85 -0.16 1.72
CA GLY A 31 9.12 -0.52 2.32
C GLY A 31 9.69 -1.87 1.85
N LYS A 32 10.89 -2.17 2.35
CA LYS A 32 11.62 -3.41 2.08
C LYS A 32 10.77 -4.65 2.41
N ASP A 33 10.86 -5.67 1.56
CA ASP A 33 10.25 -7.00 1.75
C ASP A 33 8.73 -6.99 2.00
N CYS A 34 8.05 -5.92 1.56
CA CYS A 34 6.60 -5.85 1.60
C CYS A 34 5.96 -6.73 0.52
N TYR A 35 4.77 -7.24 0.81
CA TYR A 35 3.96 -8.01 -0.14
C TYR A 35 2.59 -7.36 -0.35
N ILE A 36 2.22 -7.11 -1.61
CA ILE A 36 0.93 -6.56 -1.99
C ILE A 36 0.22 -7.58 -2.91
N GLY A 37 -0.85 -8.19 -2.40
CA GLY A 37 -1.58 -9.25 -3.08
C GLY A 37 -2.44 -8.80 -4.28
N PRO A 38 -2.89 -9.73 -5.14
CA PRO A 38 -3.80 -9.42 -6.24
C PRO A 38 -5.09 -8.77 -5.75
N GLY A 39 -5.58 -7.81 -6.54
CA GLY A 39 -6.80 -7.06 -6.22
C GLY A 39 -6.65 -6.09 -5.05
N ALA A 40 -5.51 -6.05 -4.35
CA ALA A 40 -5.28 -5.03 -3.34
C ALA A 40 -5.22 -3.64 -3.96
N VAL A 41 -5.74 -2.64 -3.25
CA VAL A 41 -5.81 -1.24 -3.68
C VAL A 41 -5.16 -0.37 -2.62
N LEU A 42 -4.06 0.31 -2.97
CA LEU A 42 -3.35 1.26 -2.13
C LEU A 42 -3.52 2.66 -2.74
N ARG A 43 -4.12 3.58 -1.98
CA ARG A 43 -4.38 4.95 -2.42
C ARG A 43 -3.83 5.95 -1.41
N GLY A 44 -2.79 6.67 -1.82
CA GLY A 44 -2.29 7.87 -1.15
C GLY A 44 -2.63 9.10 -1.97
N ASP A 45 -3.91 9.31 -2.28
CA ASP A 45 -4.38 10.48 -3.01
C ASP A 45 -5.16 11.44 -2.11
N TRP A 46 -5.55 12.59 -2.65
CA TRP A 46 -6.30 13.63 -1.94
C TRP A 46 -5.65 14.13 -0.64
N GLY A 47 -4.32 14.20 -0.60
CA GLY A 47 -3.55 14.69 0.56
C GLY A 47 -3.23 13.63 1.61
N THR A 48 -3.63 12.37 1.37
CA THR A 48 -3.33 11.25 2.25
C THR A 48 -2.03 10.54 1.85
N THR A 49 -1.45 9.77 2.76
CA THR A 49 -0.23 8.98 2.50
C THR A 49 -0.44 7.55 2.93
N VAL A 50 -0.09 6.59 2.07
CA VAL A 50 0.04 5.19 2.48
C VAL A 50 1.50 4.90 2.77
N LEU A 51 1.80 4.46 3.98
CA LEU A 51 3.15 4.11 4.41
C LEU A 51 3.20 2.65 4.87
N LEU A 52 3.86 1.80 4.09
CA LEU A 52 4.12 0.41 4.48
C LEU A 52 5.56 0.28 4.98
N LYS A 53 5.74 -0.04 6.26
CA LYS A 53 7.07 -0.33 6.81
C LYS A 53 7.54 -1.74 6.40
N GLU A 54 8.83 -1.98 6.62
CA GLU A 54 9.52 -3.24 6.31
C GLU A 54 8.71 -4.49 6.68
N GLY A 55 8.57 -5.43 5.73
CA GLY A 55 7.89 -6.71 5.91
C GLY A 55 6.36 -6.64 6.01
N ALA A 56 5.74 -5.48 5.78
CA ALA A 56 4.29 -5.38 5.82
C ALA A 56 3.62 -6.20 4.69
N HIS A 57 2.48 -6.80 5.00
CA HIS A 57 1.72 -7.67 4.11
C HIS A 57 0.30 -7.14 3.92
N VAL A 58 -0.06 -6.86 2.67
CA VAL A 58 -1.41 -6.46 2.26
C VAL A 58 -2.08 -7.63 1.56
N GLY A 59 -3.09 -8.21 2.22
CA GLY A 59 -3.85 -9.35 1.72
C GLY A 59 -4.60 -9.06 0.41
N HIS A 60 -5.03 -10.13 -0.25
CA HIS A 60 -5.75 -10.06 -1.51
C HIS A 60 -7.04 -9.25 -1.35
N GLY A 61 -7.34 -8.38 -2.31
CA GLY A 61 -8.56 -7.55 -2.29
C GLY A 61 -8.62 -6.50 -1.18
N ALA A 62 -7.58 -6.34 -0.35
CA ALA A 62 -7.59 -5.35 0.72
C ALA A 62 -7.48 -3.92 0.17
N ILE A 63 -8.14 -2.97 0.82
CA ILE A 63 -8.12 -1.55 0.49
C ILE A 63 -7.38 -0.79 1.58
N VAL A 64 -6.36 -0.04 1.20
CA VAL A 64 -5.60 0.84 2.09
C VAL A 64 -5.66 2.25 1.51
N HIS A 65 -6.37 3.15 2.19
CA HIS A 65 -6.46 4.56 1.84
C HIS A 65 -5.83 5.35 2.99
N GLY A 66 -4.73 6.07 2.73
CA GLY A 66 -4.15 6.99 3.71
C GLY A 66 -3.64 6.41 5.04
N ALA A 67 -3.30 5.12 5.12
CA ALA A 67 -2.91 4.45 6.38
C ALA A 67 -1.42 4.13 6.51
N THR A 68 -0.95 3.96 7.75
CA THR A 68 0.42 3.51 8.09
C THR A 68 0.38 2.09 8.64
N LEU A 69 1.12 1.17 7.99
CA LEU A 69 1.35 -0.19 8.47
C LEU A 69 2.74 -0.31 9.10
N GLY A 70 2.78 -0.87 10.30
CA GLY A 70 3.95 -1.23 11.07
C GLY A 70 4.82 -2.29 10.41
N LYS A 71 6.01 -2.50 10.99
CA LYS A 71 6.92 -3.55 10.53
C LYS A 71 6.28 -4.92 10.73
N ASN A 72 6.37 -5.79 9.73
CA ASN A 72 5.82 -7.16 9.75
C ASN A 72 4.31 -7.22 10.06
N CYS A 73 3.57 -6.13 9.85
CA CYS A 73 2.13 -6.11 10.03
C CYS A 73 1.45 -6.92 8.90
N LEU A 74 0.44 -7.72 9.24
CA LEU A 74 -0.36 -8.46 8.29
C LEU A 74 -1.79 -7.92 8.25
N ILE A 75 -2.21 -7.47 7.08
CA ILE A 75 -3.58 -7.07 6.80
C ILE A 75 -4.31 -8.22 6.11
N GLY A 76 -5.41 -8.64 6.71
CA GLY A 76 -6.26 -9.70 6.19
C GLY A 76 -6.81 -9.39 4.79
N MET A 77 -7.18 -10.44 4.07
CA MET A 77 -7.83 -10.31 2.77
C MET A 77 -9.16 -9.55 2.90
N ASN A 78 -9.48 -8.72 1.90
CA ASN A 78 -10.69 -7.88 1.86
C ASN A 78 -10.85 -6.88 3.03
N ALA A 79 -9.81 -6.66 3.84
CA ALA A 79 -9.85 -5.64 4.88
C ALA A 79 -9.86 -4.23 4.26
N VAL A 80 -10.42 -3.27 5.00
CA VAL A 80 -10.47 -1.86 4.60
C VAL A 80 -9.83 -1.02 5.71
N LEU A 81 -8.73 -0.35 5.37
CA LEU A 81 -8.03 0.59 6.24
C LEU A 81 -8.16 1.99 5.66
N MET A 82 -8.65 2.92 6.48
CA MET A 82 -8.93 4.30 6.09
C MET A 82 -7.89 5.26 6.66
N ASP A 83 -8.02 6.51 6.24
CA ASP A 83 -7.08 7.59 6.52
C ASP A 83 -6.71 7.66 8.00
N ASP A 84 -5.43 7.95 8.25
CA ASP A 84 -4.84 8.10 9.58
C ASP A 84 -4.85 6.83 10.45
N ALA A 85 -5.30 5.68 9.94
CA ALA A 85 -5.16 4.41 10.64
C ALA A 85 -3.67 4.07 10.80
N VAL A 86 -3.28 3.69 12.02
CA VAL A 86 -1.93 3.21 12.35
C VAL A 86 -2.06 1.83 12.97
N ILE A 87 -1.52 0.85 12.27
CA ILE A 87 -1.55 -0.58 12.65
C ILE A 87 -0.12 -1.08 12.87
#